data_AF-A0A3D0XP02-F1
#
_entry.id   AF-A0A3D0XP02-F1
#
_cell.length_a   1.000
_cell.length_b   1.000
_cell.length_c   1.000
_cell.angle_alpha   90.00
_cell.angle_beta   90.00
_cell.angle_gamma   90.00
#
_symmetry.space_group_name_H-M   'P 1'
#
loop_
_entity.id
_entity.type
_entity.pdbx_description
1 polymer ?
#
loop_
_entity_poly.entity_id
_entity_poly.type
_entity_poly.pdbx_seq_one_letter_code
_entity_poly.pdbx_strand_id
1 'polypeptide(L)' 'MVLIGLFAAISIILYFLEIPFFSAYLKIDFSDLPAALAAILFGPLAGILIELIKNIIFFI' A
#
# COMPACT_ATOMS: atom_id res chain seq x y z
N MET A 1 4.79 10.85 12.27
CA MET A 1 3.48 10.86 11.58
C MET A 1 3.57 11.30 10.12
N VAL A 2 4.31 12.37 9.79
CA VAL A 2 4.46 12.84 8.38
C VAL A 2 4.96 11.76 7.42
N LEU A 3 6.00 11.00 7.81
CA LEU A 3 6.56 9.93 6.96
C LEU A 3 5.57 8.78 6.71
N ILE A 4 4.79 8.37 7.71
CA ILE A 4 3.76 7.33 7.55
C ILE A 4 2.70 7.81 6.54
N GLY A 5 2.28 9.08 6.62
CA GLY A 5 1.37 9.67 5.63
C GLY A 5 1.96 9.74 4.23
N LEU A 6 3.26 10.02 4.11
CA LEU A 6 3.98 9.98 2.83
C LEU A 6 4.02 8.56 2.25
N PHE A 7 4.38 7.55 3.06
CA PHE A 7 4.38 6.15 2.62
C PHE A 7 2.97 5.69 2.21
N ALA A 8 1.93 6.12 2.92
CA ALA A 8 0.54 5.86 2.53
C ALA A 8 0.19 6.47 1.17
N ALA A 9 0.53 7.75 0.94
CA ALA A 9 0.29 8.42 -0.33
C ALA A 9 1.03 7.72 -1.49
N ILE A 10 2.28 7.31 -1.26
CA ILE A 10 3.08 6.58 -2.26
C ILE A 10 2.45 5.21 -2.57
N SER A 11 2.02 4.44 -1.56
CA SER A 11 1.29 3.18 -1.75
C SER A 11 0.04 3.38 -2.59
N ILE A 12 -0.75 4.42 -2.32
CA ILE A 12 -1.98 4.71 -3.09
C ILE A 12 -1.66 4.99 -4.55
N ILE A 13 -0.64 5.80 -4.83
CA ILE A 13 -0.22 6.11 -6.21
C ILE A 13 0.25 4.85 -6.93
N LEU A 14 1.04 4.00 -6.27
CA LEU A 14 1.55 2.75 -6.84
C LEU A 14 0.46 1.72 -7.12
N TYR A 15 -0.64 1.74 -6.37
CA TYR A 15 -1.76 0.83 -6.60
C TYR A 15 -2.41 1.06 -7.96
N PHE A 16 -2.46 2.30 -8.47
CA PHE A 16 -2.94 2.58 -9.83
C PHE A 16 -2.06 2.00 -10.94
N LEU A 17 -0.83 1.60 -10.62
CA LEU A 17 0.11 0.97 -11.56
C LEU A 17 0.05 -0.57 -11.49
N GLU A 18 -1.00 -1.13 -10.88
CA GLU A 18 -1.22 -2.56 -10.83
C GLU A 18 -1.30 -3.19 -12.23
N ILE A 19 -0.66 -4.34 -12.40
CA ILE A 19 -0.60 -5.05 -13.68
C ILE A 19 -1.31 -6.40 -13.53
N PRO A 20 -2.21 -6.79 -14.46
CA PRO A 20 -2.80 -8.12 -14.44
C PRO A 20 -1.70 -9.17 -14.65
N PHE A 21 -1.54 -10.09 -13.69
CA PHE A 21 -0.49 -11.11 -13.76
C PHE A 21 -0.99 -12.46 -14.24
N PHE A 22 -2.14 -12.92 -13.74
CA PHE A 22 -2.64 -14.27 -14.03
C PHE A 22 -4.11 -14.32 -14.46
N SER A 23 -4.94 -13.43 -13.94
CA SER A 23 -6.34 -13.27 -14.38
C SER A 23 -6.81 -11.85 -14.08
N ALA A 24 -8.00 -11.47 -14.54
CA ALA A 24 -8.60 -10.17 -14.24
C ALA A 24 -8.75 -9.88 -12.74
N TYR A 25 -8.73 -10.93 -11.89
CA TYR A 25 -8.90 -10.85 -10.45
C TYR A 25 -7.58 -10.92 -9.66
N LEU A 26 -6.49 -11.36 -10.30
CA LEU A 26 -5.19 -11.48 -9.65
C LEU A 26 -4.21 -10.50 -10.29
N LYS A 27 -4.11 -9.34 -9.65
CA LYS A 27 -3.23 -8.25 -10.03
C LYS A 27 -2.00 -8.27 -9.14
N ILE A 28 -0.85 -7.93 -9.73
CA ILE A 28 0.35 -7.63 -8.97
C ILE A 28 0.40 -6.13 -8.80
N ASP A 29 0.47 -5.69 -7.56
CA ASP A 29 0.66 -4.31 -7.17
C ASP A 29 1.95 -4.13 -6.37
N PHE A 30 2.70 -3.07 -6.67
CA PHE A 30 3.91 -2.70 -5.93
C PHE A 30 3.58 -1.83 -4.70
N SER A 31 2.29 -1.65 -4.42
CA SER A 31 1.80 -0.76 -3.36
C SER A 31 2.10 -1.30 -1.95
N ASP A 32 2.38 -2.59 -1.82
CA ASP A 32 2.74 -3.24 -0.55
C ASP A 32 4.19 -2.97 -0.15
N LEU A 33 5.05 -2.60 -1.11
CA LEU A 33 6.46 -2.32 -0.83
C LEU A 33 6.63 -1.09 0.11
N PRO A 34 5.99 0.07 -0.13
CA PRO A 34 6.02 1.18 0.83
C PRO A 34 5.41 0.82 2.20
N ALA A 35 4.35 0.01 2.23
CA ALA A 35 3.72 -0.44 3.48
C ALA A 35 4.65 -1.35 4.29
N ALA A 36 5.34 -2.29 3.63
CA ALA A 36 6.33 -3.17 4.23
C ALA A 36 7.55 -2.37 4.73
N LEU A 37 8.03 -1.40 3.96
CA LEU A 37 9.11 -0.51 4.40
C LEU A 37 8.72 0.28 5.64
N ALA A 38 7.50 0.82 5.69
CA ALA A 38 7.01 1.52 6.86
C ALA A 38 6.85 0.60 8.08
N ALA A 39 6.44 -0.66 7.89
CA ALA A 39 6.40 -1.65 8.96
C ALA A 39 7.79 -1.96 9.55
N ILE A 40 8.81 -2.06 8.69
CA ILE A 40 10.19 -2.30 9.11
C ILE A 40 10.76 -1.08 9.85
N LEU A 41 10.49 0.13 9.35
CA LEU A 41 11.07 1.36 9.88
C LEU A 41 10.38 1.89 11.14
N PHE A 42 9.05 1.77 11.21
CA PHE A 42 8.22 2.39 12.27
C PHE A 42 7.42 1.38 13.09
N GLY A 43 7.64 0.08 12.86
CA GLY A 43 6.97 -1.02 13.54
C GLY A 43 5.71 -1.52 12.82
N PRO A 44 5.23 -2.72 13.16
CA PRO A 44 4.20 -3.44 12.41
C PRO A 44 2.87 -2.66 12.29
N LEU A 45 2.53 -1.87 13.33
CA LEU A 45 1.33 -1.04 13.32
C LEU A 45 1.34 0.01 12.20
N ALA A 46 2.50 0.53 11.82
CA ALA A 46 2.60 1.52 10.75
C ALA A 46 2.24 0.92 9.38
N GLY A 47 2.71 -0.29 9.08
CA GLY A 47 2.34 -0.98 7.84
C GLY A 47 0.87 -1.36 7.81
N ILE A 48 0.32 -1.86 8.93
CA ILE A 48 -1.10 -2.17 9.05
C ILE A 48 -1.96 -0.93 8.78
N LEU A 49 -1.59 0.22 9.34
CA LEU A 49 -2.32 1.47 9.11
C LEU A 49 -2.28 1.92 7.65
N ILE A 50 -1.13 1.78 6.98
CA ILE A 50 -0.98 2.15 5.56
C ILE A 50 -1.82 1.25 4.66
N GLU A 51 -1.75 -0.07 4.86
CA GLU A 51 -2.58 -1.08 4.18
C GLU A 51 -4.06 -0.80 4.37
N LEU A 52 -4.49 -0.52 5.61
CA LEU A 52 -5.88 -0.21 5.92
C LEU A 52 -6.37 1.04 5.16
N ILE A 53 -5.58 2.12 5.18
CA ILE A 53 -5.93 3.37 4.49
C ILE A 53 -6.03 3.13 2.97
N LYS A 54 -5.05 2.42 2.39
CA LYS A 54 -5.03 2.06 0.97
C LYS A 54 -6.30 1.27 0.61
N ASN A 55 -6.55 0.17 1.31
CA ASN A 55 -7.65 -0.73 0.98
C ASN A 55 -9.02 -0.06 1.18
N ILE A 56 -9.20 0.81 2.16
CA ILE A 56 -10.45 1.57 2.32
C ILE A 56 -10.71 2.50 1.12
N ILE A 57 -9.67 3.15 0.60
CA ILE A 57 -9.81 4.09 -0.53
C ILE A 57 -10.15 3.37 -1.83
N PHE A 58 -9.58 2.18 -2.07
CA PHE A 58 -9.85 1.40 -3.29
C PHE A 58 -11.06 0.46 -3.18
N PHE A 59 -11.54 0.20 -1.97
CA PHE A 59 -12.77 -0.56 -1.75
C PHE A 59 -14.04 0.27 -2.00
N ILE A 60 -13.95 1.60 -1.86
CA ILE A 60 -15.01 2.57 -2.23
C ILE A 60 -14.95 2.89 -3.72
#